data_AF-A0A1F6CNB4-F1
#
_entry.id   AF-A0A1F6CNB4-F1
#
_cell.length_a   1.000
_cell.length_b   1.000
_cell.length_c   1.000
_cell.angle_alpha   90.00
_cell.angle_beta   90.00
_cell.angle_gamma   90.00
#
_symmetry.space_group_name_H-M   'P 1'
#
loop_
_entity.id
_entity.type
_entity.pdbx_description
1 polymer ?
#
loop_
_entity_poly.entity_id
_entity_poly.type
_entity_poly.pdbx_seq_one_letter_code
_entity_poly.pdbx_strand_id
1 'polypeptide(L)'
;MLKSLFGKKEEEQAKEQQPPREKQIVIEGQEEQVEETLSLLSKEGEGMLDEAIEEVETAVKEAAKTSLRDLRLMEEGRCPDCGRKLNQFLFTSVCSHCGWFAPITAEEGHTIVHLKDGSTFECGTTFDTKGGYILCITDGVVRAKIDKNNVNYEEFAWSEEEIARRRQQRPSESPGRAESA
;
A
#
# COMPACT_ATOMS: atom_id res chain seq x y z
N MET A 1 55.36 -50.35 -35.48
CA MET A 1 55.08 -51.79 -35.29
C MET A 1 53.66 -52.06 -35.78
N LEU A 2 53.53 -53.06 -36.65
CA LEU A 2 52.29 -53.57 -37.26
C LEU A 2 51.29 -54.05 -36.18
N LYS A 3 49.96 -53.96 -36.35
CA LYS A 3 49.14 -54.81 -37.23
C LYS A 3 47.79 -54.17 -37.59
N SER A 4 47.49 -54.20 -38.89
CA SER A 4 46.15 -54.24 -39.50
C SER A 4 45.47 -55.59 -39.24
N LEU A 5 44.14 -55.68 -39.38
CA LEU A 5 43.33 -56.76 -40.03
C LEU A 5 41.82 -56.53 -39.71
N PHE A 6 40.99 -55.97 -40.61
CA PHE A 6 40.21 -56.60 -41.70
C PHE A 6 38.91 -57.32 -41.33
N GLY A 7 37.78 -56.79 -41.85
CA GLY A 7 36.56 -57.48 -42.33
C GLY A 7 35.45 -57.76 -41.31
N LYS A 8 34.14 -57.77 -41.62
CA LYS A 8 33.29 -57.42 -42.79
C LYS A 8 31.83 -57.80 -42.38
N LYS A 9 30.80 -57.09 -42.88
CA LYS A 9 29.34 -57.46 -42.97
C LYS A 9 28.56 -57.54 -41.63
N GLU A 10 27.26 -57.26 -41.51
CA GLU A 10 26.12 -56.75 -42.32
C GLU A 10 24.96 -56.55 -41.31
N GLU A 11 24.04 -55.61 -41.59
CA GLU A 11 22.61 -55.61 -41.17
C GLU A 11 22.31 -55.51 -39.65
N GLU A 12 21.31 -54.82 -39.11
CA GLU A 12 20.00 -54.38 -39.61
C GLU A 12 19.40 -53.37 -38.59
N GLN A 13 18.68 -52.38 -39.11
CA GLN A 13 17.46 -51.74 -38.57
C GLN A 13 17.24 -51.59 -37.05
N ALA A 14 17.15 -50.33 -36.61
CA ALA A 14 16.15 -49.91 -35.63
C ALA A 14 15.62 -48.50 -36.00
N LYS A 15 14.47 -48.51 -36.70
CA LYS A 15 13.62 -47.34 -36.98
C LYS A 15 12.74 -47.02 -35.76
N GLU A 16 12.45 -45.72 -35.62
CA GLU A 16 11.21 -45.10 -35.11
C GLU A 16 10.85 -45.36 -33.64
N GLN A 17 10.53 -44.34 -32.84
CA GLN A 17 9.27 -43.59 -32.94
C GLN A 17 9.41 -42.15 -32.40
N GLN A 18 9.11 -41.17 -33.25
CA GLN A 18 8.64 -39.84 -32.83
C GLN A 18 7.11 -39.91 -32.67
N PRO A 19 6.51 -39.22 -31.67
CA PRO A 19 5.06 -39.13 -31.58
C PRO A 19 4.47 -38.34 -32.76
N PRO A 20 3.25 -38.67 -33.20
CA PRO A 20 2.68 -38.14 -34.43
C PRO A 20 2.33 -36.66 -34.26
N ARG A 21 2.81 -35.82 -35.17
CA ARG A 21 2.27 -34.47 -35.35
C ARG A 21 0.84 -34.61 -35.85
N GLU A 22 -0.11 -34.23 -35.02
CA GLU A 22 -1.51 -34.10 -35.43
C GLU A 22 -1.61 -33.11 -36.60
N LYS A 23 -2.35 -33.52 -37.61
CA LYS A 23 -2.56 -32.75 -38.83
C LYS A 23 -3.35 -31.49 -38.47
N GLN A 24 -2.70 -30.34 -38.55
CA GLN A 24 -3.35 -29.04 -38.49
C GLN A 24 -4.20 -28.88 -39.77
N ILE A 25 -5.51 -29.08 -39.63
CA ILE A 25 -6.48 -28.80 -40.68
C ILE A 25 -6.68 -27.29 -40.68
N VAL A 26 -6.06 -26.60 -41.63
CA VAL A 26 -6.39 -25.19 -41.92
C VAL A 26 -7.63 -25.20 -42.80
N ILE A 27 -8.77 -24.82 -42.23
CA ILE A 27 -10.02 -24.61 -42.97
C ILE A 27 -9.96 -23.18 -43.52
N GLU A 28 -9.72 -23.04 -44.83
CA GLU A 28 -9.79 -21.75 -45.52
C GLU A 28 -11.17 -21.11 -45.29
N GLY A 29 -11.17 -19.90 -44.71
CA GLY A 29 -12.38 -19.16 -44.29
C GLY A 29 -12.50 -18.89 -42.79
N GLN A 30 -11.67 -19.52 -41.93
CA GLN A 30 -11.63 -19.21 -40.50
C GLN A 30 -10.69 -18.05 -40.13
N GLU A 31 -9.70 -17.71 -40.97
CA GLU A 31 -8.77 -16.62 -40.68
C GLU A 31 -9.48 -15.25 -40.65
N GLU A 32 -10.40 -15.01 -41.58
CA GLU A 32 -11.19 -13.76 -41.64
C GLU A 32 -12.15 -13.64 -40.44
N GLN A 33 -12.76 -14.75 -40.00
CA GLN A 33 -13.60 -14.78 -38.80
C GLN A 33 -12.79 -14.60 -37.51
N VAL A 34 -11.56 -15.10 -37.47
CA VAL A 34 -10.64 -14.95 -36.33
C VAL A 34 -10.09 -13.53 -36.25
N GLU A 35 -9.74 -12.91 -37.37
CA GLU A 35 -9.34 -11.49 -37.41
C GLU A 35 -10.50 -10.56 -37.02
N GLU A 36 -11.71 -10.85 -37.49
CA GLU A 36 -12.89 -10.05 -37.13
C GLU A 36 -13.24 -10.21 -35.64
N THR A 37 -13.18 -11.41 -35.08
CA THR A 37 -13.39 -11.63 -33.63
C THR A 37 -12.28 -11.03 -32.78
N LEU A 38 -11.02 -11.07 -33.22
CA LEU A 38 -9.90 -10.39 -32.54
C LEU A 38 -10.06 -8.86 -32.61
N SER A 39 -10.52 -8.31 -33.75
CA SER A 39 -10.80 -6.87 -33.91
C SER A 39 -12.01 -6.40 -33.08
N LEU A 40 -13.00 -7.26 -32.84
CA LEU A 40 -14.14 -6.93 -31.99
C LEU A 40 -13.74 -6.93 -30.51
N LEU A 41 -12.94 -7.92 -30.09
CA LEU A 41 -12.38 -8.00 -28.73
C LEU A 41 -11.41 -6.85 -28.41
N SER A 42 -10.62 -6.39 -29.39
CA SER A 42 -9.70 -5.26 -29.19
C SER A 42 -10.44 -3.93 -29.04
N LYS A 43 -11.48 -3.67 -29.86
CA LYS A 43 -12.25 -2.42 -29.80
C LYS A 43 -13.12 -2.31 -28.55
N GLU A 44 -13.73 -3.41 -28.11
CA GLU A 44 -14.47 -3.44 -26.84
C GLU A 44 -13.52 -3.33 -25.63
N GLY A 45 -12.33 -3.93 -25.71
CA GLY A 45 -11.30 -3.83 -24.66
C GLY A 45 -10.63 -2.46 -24.55
N GLU A 46 -10.39 -1.75 -25.66
CA GLU A 46 -9.81 -0.41 -25.68
C GLU A 46 -10.75 0.63 -25.05
N GLY A 47 -12.04 0.60 -25.40
CA GLY A 47 -13.03 1.51 -24.81
C GLY A 47 -13.20 1.31 -23.29
N MET A 48 -13.17 0.06 -22.82
CA MET A 48 -13.20 -0.25 -21.39
C MET A 48 -11.91 0.16 -20.67
N LEU A 49 -10.75 0.09 -21.33
CA LEU A 49 -9.47 0.51 -20.76
C LEU A 49 -9.42 2.04 -20.62
N ASP A 50 -9.87 2.77 -21.64
CA ASP A 50 -9.93 4.24 -21.61
C ASP A 50 -10.92 4.74 -20.54
N GLU A 51 -12.10 4.13 -20.43
CA GLU A 51 -13.07 4.43 -19.37
C GLU A 51 -12.50 4.14 -17.96
N ALA A 52 -11.80 3.01 -17.78
CA ALA A 52 -11.16 2.69 -16.52
C ALA A 52 -10.02 3.66 -16.17
N ILE A 53 -9.25 4.13 -17.15
CA ILE A 53 -8.19 5.13 -16.94
C ILE A 53 -8.81 6.48 -16.53
N GLU A 54 -9.88 6.92 -17.20
CA GLU A 54 -10.59 8.15 -16.83
C GLU A 54 -11.22 8.08 -15.43
N GLU A 55 -11.78 6.92 -15.06
CA GLU A 55 -12.34 6.71 -13.71
C GLU A 55 -11.24 6.78 -12.65
N VAL A 56 -10.09 6.15 -12.89
CA VAL A 56 -8.92 6.23 -12.00
C VAL A 56 -8.42 7.66 -11.87
N GLU A 57 -8.25 8.39 -12.98
CA GLU A 57 -7.83 9.80 -12.92
C GLU A 57 -8.80 10.67 -12.14
N THR A 58 -10.10 10.45 -12.32
CA THR A 58 -11.14 11.17 -11.60
C THR A 58 -11.07 10.87 -10.11
N ALA A 59 -10.94 9.60 -9.73
CA ALA A 59 -10.77 9.19 -8.35
C ALA A 59 -9.53 9.81 -7.70
N VAL A 60 -8.40 9.87 -8.42
CA VAL A 60 -7.17 10.53 -7.95
C VAL A 60 -7.38 12.02 -7.73
N LYS A 61 -8.02 12.71 -8.68
CA LYS A 61 -8.31 14.16 -8.58
C LYS A 61 -9.25 14.45 -7.39
N GLU A 62 -10.28 13.63 -7.19
CA GLU A 62 -11.22 13.79 -6.06
C GLU A 62 -10.56 13.47 -4.71
N ALA A 63 -9.69 12.45 -4.64
CA ALA A 63 -8.92 12.15 -3.44
C ALA A 63 -7.97 13.31 -3.07
N ALA A 64 -7.32 13.92 -4.07
CA ALA A 64 -6.47 15.09 -3.87
C ALA A 64 -7.26 16.31 -3.36
N LYS A 65 -8.43 16.60 -3.95
CA LYS A 65 -9.32 17.68 -3.49
C LYS A 65 -9.78 17.48 -2.05
N THR A 66 -10.15 16.26 -1.70
CA THR A 66 -10.58 15.90 -0.34
C THR A 66 -9.44 16.12 0.65
N SER A 67 -8.24 15.67 0.32
CA SER A 67 -7.05 15.87 1.16
C SER A 67 -6.75 17.35 1.39
N LEU A 68 -6.85 18.20 0.36
CA LEU A 68 -6.66 19.64 0.49
C LEU A 68 -7.73 20.31 1.36
N ARG A 69 -8.99 19.88 1.25
CA ARG A 69 -10.06 20.35 2.11
C ARG A 69 -9.79 19.99 3.57
N ASP A 70 -9.36 18.76 3.83
CA ASP A 70 -9.11 18.27 5.19
C ASP A 70 -7.95 19.01 5.83
N LEU A 71 -6.87 19.23 5.09
CA LEU A 71 -5.74 20.07 5.53
C LEU A 71 -6.20 21.47 5.90
N ARG A 72 -6.99 22.12 5.04
CA ARG A 72 -7.51 23.46 5.32
C ARG A 72 -8.39 23.51 6.56
N LEU A 73 -9.27 22.52 6.75
CA LEU A 73 -10.09 22.44 7.97
C LEU A 73 -9.21 22.30 9.22
N MET A 74 -8.15 21.48 9.16
CA MET A 74 -7.21 21.31 10.26
C MET A 74 -6.41 22.59 10.55
N GLU A 75 -5.98 23.33 9.52
CA GLU A 75 -5.34 24.65 9.65
C GLU A 75 -6.29 25.66 10.33
N GLU A 76 -7.58 25.61 10.00
CA GLU A 76 -8.63 26.41 10.65
C GLU A 76 -9.01 25.90 12.05
N GLY A 77 -8.33 24.86 12.56
CA GLY A 77 -8.58 24.25 13.87
C GLY A 77 -9.91 23.50 13.95
N ARG A 78 -10.40 22.97 12.82
CA ARG A 78 -11.65 22.20 12.70
C ARG A 78 -11.40 20.77 12.24
N CYS A 79 -12.20 19.87 12.78
CA CYS A 79 -12.20 18.46 12.47
C CYS A 79 -12.70 18.22 11.03
N PRO A 80 -11.95 17.52 10.17
CA PRO A 80 -12.39 17.17 8.80
C PRO A 80 -13.70 16.36 8.75
N ASP A 81 -13.88 15.42 9.69
CA ASP A 81 -15.03 14.53 9.70
C ASP A 81 -16.32 15.21 10.20
N CYS A 82 -16.22 16.05 11.24
CA CYS A 82 -17.40 16.58 11.93
C CYS A 82 -17.43 18.11 12.11
N GLY A 83 -16.45 18.85 11.60
CA GLY A 83 -16.42 20.32 11.53
C GLY A 83 -16.27 21.06 12.86
N ARG A 84 -16.21 20.32 13.98
CA ARG A 84 -16.05 20.86 15.35
C ARG A 84 -14.60 21.23 15.65
N LYS A 85 -14.39 22.01 16.70
CA LYS A 85 -13.06 22.49 17.11
C LYS A 85 -12.11 21.33 17.44
N LEU A 86 -10.90 21.42 16.92
CA LEU A 86 -9.77 20.58 17.28
C LEU A 86 -8.99 21.22 18.43
N ASN A 87 -8.55 20.38 19.37
CA ASN A 87 -7.53 20.72 20.33
C ASN A 87 -6.19 20.30 19.74
N GLN A 88 -5.31 21.27 19.53
CA GLN A 88 -3.97 21.02 19.01
C GLN A 88 -2.99 20.75 20.17
N PHE A 89 -2.27 19.64 20.06
CA PHE A 89 -1.18 19.21 20.92
C PHE A 89 0.13 19.17 20.13
N LEU A 90 1.26 18.99 20.80
CA LEU A 90 2.60 19.05 20.19
C LEU A 90 2.79 18.10 18.99
N PHE A 91 2.21 16.90 19.06
CA PHE A 91 2.39 15.85 18.07
C PHE A 91 1.06 15.38 17.45
N THR A 92 -0.05 16.03 17.77
CA THR A 92 -1.38 15.60 17.29
C THR A 92 -2.46 16.66 17.41
N SER A 93 -3.59 16.45 16.72
CA SER A 93 -4.85 17.15 16.94
C SER A 93 -5.96 16.17 17.30
N VAL A 94 -6.75 16.52 18.32
CA VAL A 94 -7.87 15.71 18.84
C VAL A 94 -9.16 16.53 18.78
N CYS A 95 -10.22 16.00 18.16
CA CYS A 95 -11.55 16.57 18.27
C CYS A 95 -12.22 16.08 19.54
N SER A 96 -12.76 17.00 20.31
CA SER A 96 -13.51 16.70 21.53
C SER A 96 -14.79 15.86 21.31
N HIS A 97 -15.25 15.74 20.07
CA HIS A 97 -16.46 14.98 19.74
C HIS A 97 -16.17 13.65 19.04
N CYS A 98 -15.21 13.67 18.11
CA CYS A 98 -15.04 12.62 17.12
C CYS A 98 -13.74 11.82 17.34
N GLY A 99 -12.88 12.27 18.27
CA GLY A 99 -11.67 11.57 18.67
C GLY A 99 -10.41 12.06 17.96
N TRP A 100 -9.63 11.14 17.40
CA TRP A 100 -8.30 11.38 16.89
C TRP A 100 -8.30 11.79 15.40
N PHE A 101 -7.55 12.83 15.00
CA PHE A 101 -7.61 13.35 13.62
C PHE A 101 -6.30 13.41 12.85
N ALA A 102 -5.15 13.46 13.51
CA ALA A 102 -3.85 13.55 12.84
C ALA A 102 -2.89 12.49 13.38
N PRO A 103 -2.19 11.71 12.54
CA PRO A 103 -1.36 10.59 13.00
C PRO A 103 -0.35 10.98 14.09
N ILE A 104 -0.11 10.05 15.01
CA ILE A 104 0.96 10.15 16.01
C ILE A 104 2.17 9.45 15.46
N THR A 105 3.27 10.16 15.31
CA THR A 105 4.51 9.52 14.96
C THR A 105 5.64 10.21 15.68
N ALA A 106 6.40 9.43 16.44
CA ALA A 106 7.69 9.86 16.96
C ALA A 106 8.71 9.86 15.82
N GLU A 107 9.41 10.98 15.66
CA GLU A 107 10.50 11.13 14.68
C GLU A 107 11.77 10.44 15.18
N GLU A 108 12.02 10.51 16.48
CA GLU A 108 13.19 9.92 17.16
C GLU A 108 12.80 9.00 18.32
N GLY A 109 11.67 9.26 18.98
CA GLY A 109 11.08 8.33 19.95
C GLY A 109 10.59 7.02 19.30
N HIS A 110 10.14 6.10 20.15
CA HIS A 110 9.56 4.83 19.73
C HIS A 110 8.14 4.68 20.29
N THR A 111 7.32 3.93 19.58
CA THR A 111 6.02 3.44 20.06
C THR A 111 6.19 2.06 20.66
N ILE A 112 5.66 1.85 21.85
CA ILE A 112 5.57 0.52 22.47
C ILE A 112 4.12 0.04 22.33
N VAL A 113 3.94 -1.05 21.59
CA VAL A 113 2.65 -1.72 21.47
C VAL A 113 2.54 -2.77 22.56
N HIS A 114 1.59 -2.58 23.47
CA HIS A 114 1.32 -3.51 24.57
C HIS A 114 0.20 -4.47 24.17
N LEU A 115 0.48 -5.77 24.17
CA LEU A 115 -0.48 -6.82 23.82
C LEU A 115 -1.27 -7.29 25.05
N LYS A 116 -2.42 -7.91 24.80
CA LYS A 116 -3.31 -8.44 25.85
C LYS A 116 -2.71 -9.59 26.65
N ASP A 117 -1.73 -10.29 26.08
CA ASP A 117 -0.99 -11.35 26.76
C ASP A 117 0.15 -10.82 27.66
N GLY A 118 0.34 -9.50 27.70
CA GLY A 118 1.38 -8.83 28.47
C GLY A 118 2.73 -8.72 27.74
N SER A 119 2.85 -9.23 26.52
CA SER A 119 4.03 -9.00 25.68
C SER A 119 4.01 -7.59 25.09
N THR A 120 5.20 -7.08 24.75
CA THR A 120 5.37 -5.75 24.18
C THR A 120 6.19 -5.82 22.90
N PHE A 121 5.89 -4.92 21.96
CA PHE A 121 6.67 -4.68 20.76
C PHE A 121 7.14 -3.23 20.74
N GLU A 122 8.45 -3.03 20.73
CA GLU A 122 9.05 -1.72 20.53
C GLU A 122 9.22 -1.46 19.03
N CYS A 123 8.69 -0.33 18.58
CA CYS A 123 8.56 0.01 17.17
C CYS A 123 8.97 1.47 16.98
N GLY A 124 9.77 1.79 15.95
CA GLY A 124 10.07 3.20 15.64
C GLY A 124 8.80 4.00 15.30
N THR A 125 7.95 3.46 14.41
CA THR A 125 6.61 4.01 14.15
C THR A 125 5.57 2.91 14.06
N THR A 126 4.33 3.24 14.43
CA THR A 126 3.16 2.39 14.20
C THR A 126 2.26 2.97 13.11
N PHE A 127 1.56 2.10 12.39
CA PHE A 127 0.54 2.50 11.43
C PHE A 127 -0.72 1.65 11.60
N ASP A 128 -1.84 2.31 11.85
CA ASP A 128 -3.15 1.66 11.93
C ASP A 128 -3.74 1.49 10.53
N THR A 129 -4.01 0.25 10.15
CA THR A 129 -4.59 -0.07 8.86
C THR A 129 -6.11 -0.16 8.96
N LYS A 130 -6.81 0.25 7.90
CA LYS A 130 -8.28 0.08 7.80
C LYS A 130 -8.73 -1.39 7.96
N GLY A 131 -7.83 -2.35 7.76
CA GLY A 131 -8.08 -3.77 7.93
C GLY A 131 -8.04 -4.26 9.39
N GLY A 132 -7.88 -3.38 10.38
CA GLY A 132 -7.85 -3.76 11.79
C GLY A 132 -6.51 -4.34 12.25
N TYR A 133 -5.41 -3.94 11.60
CA TYR A 133 -4.06 -4.32 12.00
C TYR A 133 -3.21 -3.09 12.30
N ILE A 134 -2.33 -3.22 13.28
CA ILE A 134 -1.26 -2.27 13.57
C ILE A 134 0.03 -2.82 12.95
N LEU A 135 0.67 -2.01 12.10
CA LEU A 135 1.97 -2.30 11.53
C LEU A 135 3.05 -1.61 12.36
N CYS A 136 3.99 -2.41 12.86
CA CYS A 136 5.17 -1.92 13.57
C CYS A 136 6.33 -1.83 12.61
N ILE A 137 6.85 -0.62 12.42
CA ILE A 137 7.91 -0.31 11.47
C ILE A 137 9.14 0.16 12.24
N THR A 138 10.31 -0.34 11.86
CA THR A 138 11.60 0.04 12.44
C THR A 138 12.64 0.04 11.33
N ASP A 139 13.41 1.13 11.21
CA ASP A 139 14.39 1.35 10.13
C ASP A 139 13.78 1.20 8.72
N GLY A 140 12.54 1.65 8.54
CA GLY A 140 11.81 1.54 7.27
C GLY A 140 11.33 0.12 6.92
N VAL A 141 11.47 -0.85 7.83
CA VAL A 141 11.04 -2.24 7.62
C VAL A 141 9.88 -2.59 8.55
N VAL A 142 8.83 -3.22 8.01
CA VAL A 142 7.74 -3.79 8.82
C VAL A 142 8.29 -4.98 9.61
N ARG A 143 8.38 -4.84 10.93
CA ARG A 143 8.88 -5.88 11.85
C ARG A 143 7.76 -6.76 12.40
N ALA A 144 6.57 -6.19 12.59
CA ALA A 144 5.42 -6.94 13.05
C ALA A 144 4.13 -6.42 12.41
N LYS A 145 3.21 -7.34 12.14
CA LYS A 145 1.82 -7.07 11.80
C LYS A 145 0.96 -7.65 12.90
N ILE A 146 0.30 -6.78 13.66
CA ILE A 146 -0.40 -7.13 14.90
C ILE A 146 -1.89 -6.93 14.67
N ASP A 147 -2.70 -7.94 14.98
CA ASP A 147 -4.17 -7.79 14.97
C ASP A 147 -4.60 -6.84 16.09
N LYS A 148 -5.40 -5.83 15.77
CA LYS A 148 -5.84 -4.80 16.73
C LYS A 148 -6.66 -5.39 17.88
N ASN A 149 -7.30 -6.55 17.70
CA ASN A 149 -7.99 -7.25 18.76
C ASN A 149 -7.04 -7.83 19.82
N ASN A 150 -5.75 -7.97 19.51
CA ASN A 150 -4.74 -8.44 20.45
C ASN A 150 -3.98 -7.30 21.13
N VAL A 151 -4.19 -6.05 20.69
CA VAL A 151 -3.58 -4.88 21.31
C VAL A 151 -4.41 -4.44 22.51
N ASN A 152 -3.72 -4.14 23.60
CA ASN A 152 -4.30 -3.55 24.79
C ASN A 152 -4.25 -2.01 24.69
N TYR A 153 -3.04 -1.45 24.54
CA TYR A 153 -2.83 -0.02 24.30
C TYR A 153 -1.49 0.23 23.59
N GLU A 154 -1.35 1.44 23.05
CA GLU A 154 -0.10 1.95 22.48
C GLU A 154 0.45 3.06 23.37
N GLU A 155 1.74 2.98 23.67
CA GLU A 155 2.47 3.99 24.43
C GLU A 155 3.44 4.72 23.51
N PHE A 156 3.43 6.05 23.58
CA PHE A 156 4.31 6.90 22.77
C PHE A 156 5.42 7.44 23.66
N ALA A 157 6.61 6.88 23.54
CA ALA A 157 7.78 7.23 24.33
C ALA A 157 8.59 8.35 23.64
N TRP A 158 8.11 9.58 23.79
CA TRP A 158 8.80 10.78 23.28
C TRP A 158 10.05 11.07 24.09
N SER A 159 11.15 11.42 23.43
CA SER A 159 12.33 11.94 24.12
C SER A 159 12.12 13.41 24.53
N GLU A 160 12.73 13.83 25.64
CA GLU A 160 12.70 15.23 26.07
C GLU A 160 13.30 16.18 25.02
N GLU A 161 14.29 15.68 24.27
CA GLU A 161 14.94 16.40 23.17
C GLU A 161 13.96 16.65 22.01
N GLU A 162 13.18 15.65 21.64
CA GLU A 162 12.14 15.74 20.61
C GLU A 162 11.01 16.70 21.04
N ILE A 163 10.57 16.60 22.29
CA ILE A 163 9.60 17.52 22.88
C ILE A 163 10.13 18.97 22.84
N ALA A 164 11.37 19.19 23.26
CA ALA A 164 11.99 20.50 23.29
C ALA A 164 12.13 21.09 21.88
N ARG A 165 12.59 20.30 20.90
CA ARG A 165 12.69 20.69 19.50
C ARG A 165 11.33 21.10 18.94
N ARG A 166 10.30 20.30 19.15
CA ARG A 166 8.95 20.59 18.63
C ARG A 166 8.32 21.83 19.27
N ARG A 167 8.57 22.07 20.56
CA ARG A 167 8.15 23.29 21.27
C ARG A 167 8.82 24.55 20.69
N GLN A 168 10.08 24.48 20.28
CA GLN A 168 10.79 25.61 19.66
C GLN A 168 10.30 25.89 18.23
N GLN A 169 9.93 24.84 17.49
CA GLN A 169 9.42 24.97 16.13
C GLN A 169 7.97 25.45 16.05
N ARG A 170 7.18 25.28 17.11
CA ARG A 170 5.84 25.87 17.20
C ARG A 170 6.02 27.38 17.43
N PRO A 171 5.66 28.25 16.47
CA PRO A 171 5.60 29.68 16.76
C PRO A 171 4.68 29.83 17.97
N SER A 172 5.01 30.74 18.90
CA SER A 172 4.12 31.05 20.01
C SER A 172 2.76 31.46 19.44
N GLU A 173 1.79 30.55 19.42
CA GLU A 173 0.39 30.92 19.28
C GLU A 173 0.07 31.73 20.53
N SER A 174 0.05 33.05 20.36
CA SER A 174 -0.47 33.97 21.34
C SER A 174 -1.81 33.43 21.83
N PRO A 175 -2.02 33.25 23.16
CA PRO A 175 -3.28 32.76 23.67
C PRO A 175 -4.38 33.67 23.14
N GLY A 176 -5.36 33.06 22.49
CA GLY A 176 -6.54 33.73 21.97
C GLY A 176 -7.04 34.72 23.02
N ARG A 177 -7.06 35.99 22.61
CA ARG A 177 -7.60 37.13 23.34
C ARG A 177 -8.85 36.67 24.08
N ALA A 178 -8.78 36.62 25.40
CA ALA A 178 -9.96 36.43 26.23
C ALA A 178 -10.92 37.56 25.86
N GLU A 179 -12.02 37.22 25.21
CA GLU A 179 -13.17 38.12 25.11
C GLU A 179 -13.68 38.32 26.53
N SER A 180 -13.26 39.44 27.12
CA SER A 180 -13.81 39.99 28.34
C SER A 180 -15.28 40.31 28.13
N ALA A 181 -16.09 39.80 29.07
CA ALA A 181 -17.50 40.08 29.27
C ALA A 181 -17.82 41.58 29.41
#